data_AF-A0A0T9MG61-F1
#
_entry.id   AF-A0A0T9MG61-F1
#
_cell.length_a   1.000
_cell.length_b   1.000
_cell.length_c   1.000
_cell.angle_alpha   90.00
_cell.angle_beta   90.00
_cell.angle_gamma   90.00
#
_symmetry.space_group_name_H-M   'P 1'
#
loop_
_entity.id
_entity.type
_entity.pdbx_description
1 polymer ?
#
loop_
_entity_poly.entity_id
_entity_poly.type
_entity_poly.pdbx_seq_one_letter_code
_entity_poly.pdbx_strand_id
1 'polypeptide(L)'
;MTGGGVIKITRVAEWGFSIDSRAWSGENTGNFRAEARKIEGLAVVDLIENTASCRLLLIPIKDGSIQVHSNGSWGCRISMPKDVFIDGQYIRAEKDPRETPSLLSVGIFTDTKNDKLFRELVGDHYAQFVASANVYIYSNDRDNRGAKVLSTWVRGAANKRASIIMYNRAGLMWAAYVAPEKNGTLRVHYFTNVPEDKDKRPKTIVEWQQTFMDN
;
A
#
# COMPACT_ATOMS: atom_id res chain seq x y z
N MET A 1 -3.60 0.85 0.11
CA MET A 1 -3.31 -0.55 -0.23
C MET A 1 -1.81 -0.77 -0.14
N THR A 2 -1.33 -1.30 0.98
CA THR A 2 0.02 -1.87 1.10
C THR A 2 0.15 -3.06 0.14
N GLY A 3 1.36 -3.38 -0.31
CA GLY A 3 1.59 -4.49 -1.26
C GLY A 3 1.22 -5.86 -0.69
N GLY A 4 1.01 -6.84 -1.56
CA GLY A 4 0.71 -8.21 -1.15
C GLY A 4 0.39 -9.14 -2.32
N GLY A 5 0.09 -10.39 -2.00
CA GLY A 5 -0.31 -11.40 -2.98
C GLY A 5 -1.21 -12.46 -2.38
N VAL A 6 -2.02 -13.10 -3.23
CA VAL A 6 -2.85 -14.25 -2.92
C VAL A 6 -2.59 -15.31 -3.98
N ILE A 7 -2.33 -16.55 -3.54
CA ILE A 7 -2.22 -17.72 -4.41
C ILE A 7 -3.34 -18.67 -4.05
N LYS A 8 -4.19 -18.98 -5.03
CA LYS A 8 -5.24 -19.99 -4.92
C LYS A 8 -4.76 -21.27 -5.59
N ILE A 9 -4.60 -22.33 -4.80
CA ILE A 9 -4.25 -23.67 -5.29
C ILE A 9 -5.54 -24.43 -5.58
N THR A 10 -5.62 -25.02 -6.77
CA THR A 10 -6.76 -25.85 -7.21
C THR A 10 -6.26 -27.08 -7.96
N ARG A 11 -7.17 -28.02 -8.28
CA ARG A 11 -6.86 -29.21 -9.09
C ARG A 11 -5.62 -29.97 -8.61
N VAL A 12 -5.53 -30.20 -7.29
CA VAL A 12 -4.39 -30.87 -6.69
C VAL A 12 -4.38 -32.34 -7.13
N ALA A 13 -3.32 -32.73 -7.83
CA ALA A 13 -3.03 -34.10 -8.24
C ALA A 13 -1.73 -34.59 -7.59
N GLU A 14 -1.39 -35.86 -7.79
CA GLU A 14 -0.13 -36.43 -7.29
C GLU A 14 1.10 -35.70 -7.83
N TRP A 15 1.09 -35.35 -9.11
CA TRP A 15 2.24 -34.77 -9.83
C TRP A 15 2.22 -33.24 -9.92
N GLY A 16 1.15 -32.57 -9.50
CA GLY A 16 1.01 -31.14 -9.71
C GLY A 16 -0.27 -30.52 -9.15
N PHE A 17 -0.44 -29.23 -9.42
CA PHE A 17 -1.63 -28.46 -9.11
C PHE A 17 -1.69 -27.17 -9.93
N SER A 18 -2.89 -26.62 -10.11
CA SER A 18 -3.08 -25.34 -10.78
C SER A 18 -3.04 -24.20 -9.77
N ILE A 19 -2.40 -23.08 -10.15
CA ILE A 19 -2.38 -21.85 -9.37
C ILE A 19 -3.10 -20.72 -10.11
N ASP A 20 -3.96 -20.01 -9.40
CA ASP A 20 -4.52 -18.71 -9.79
C ASP A 20 -4.02 -17.69 -8.76
N SER A 21 -3.29 -16.69 -9.23
CA SER A 21 -2.58 -15.77 -8.36
C SER A 21 -2.90 -14.32 -8.70
N ARG A 22 -3.01 -13.51 -7.66
CA ARG A 22 -3.15 -12.05 -7.72
C ARG A 22 -2.10 -11.42 -6.82
N ALA A 23 -1.29 -10.53 -7.36
CA ALA A 23 -0.34 -9.72 -6.62
C ALA A 23 -0.58 -8.23 -6.85
N TRP A 24 -0.20 -7.38 -5.89
CA TRP A 24 -0.39 -5.94 -5.99
C TRP A 24 0.65 -5.13 -5.22
N SER A 25 0.81 -3.88 -5.63
CA SER A 25 1.68 -2.88 -5.03
C SER A 25 1.06 -1.49 -5.27
N GLY A 26 0.43 -0.92 -4.24
CA GLY A 26 -0.36 0.30 -4.39
C GLY A 26 -1.59 0.08 -5.28
N GLU A 27 -1.73 0.86 -6.35
CA GLU A 27 -2.78 0.64 -7.37
C GLU A 27 -2.39 -0.37 -8.46
N ASN A 28 -1.12 -0.76 -8.50
CA ASN A 28 -0.67 -1.71 -9.50
C ASN A 28 -1.08 -3.11 -9.08
N THR A 29 -1.73 -3.85 -9.97
CA THR A 29 -2.16 -5.23 -9.75
C THR A 29 -1.76 -6.08 -10.94
N GLY A 30 -1.34 -7.31 -10.69
CA GLY A 30 -1.10 -8.33 -11.71
C GLY A 30 -1.79 -9.64 -11.31
N ASN A 31 -2.33 -10.35 -12.30
CA ASN A 31 -2.88 -11.68 -12.10
C ASN A 31 -2.18 -12.65 -13.05
N PHE A 32 -2.03 -13.90 -12.64
CA PHE A 32 -1.60 -14.95 -13.54
C PHE A 32 -2.19 -16.29 -13.16
N ARG A 33 -2.20 -17.20 -14.13
CA ARG A 33 -2.49 -18.60 -13.94
C ARG A 33 -1.33 -19.43 -14.44
N ALA A 34 -1.04 -20.51 -13.75
CA ALA A 34 -0.02 -21.46 -14.17
C ALA A 34 -0.28 -22.85 -13.59
N GLU A 35 0.40 -23.84 -14.16
CA GLU A 35 0.47 -25.18 -13.60
C GLU A 35 1.78 -25.35 -12.84
N ALA A 36 1.70 -25.83 -11.61
CA ALA A 36 2.85 -26.17 -10.79
C ALA A 36 3.06 -27.68 -10.80
N ARG A 37 4.30 -28.11 -10.99
CA ARG A 37 4.71 -29.51 -10.91
C ARG A 37 5.37 -29.77 -9.57
N LYS A 38 5.01 -30.87 -8.91
CA LYS A 38 5.65 -31.29 -7.65
C LYS A 38 6.95 -32.03 -7.96
N ILE A 39 8.02 -31.68 -7.25
CA ILE A 39 9.36 -32.26 -7.41
C ILE A 39 9.99 -32.36 -6.03
N GLU A 40 10.19 -33.58 -5.53
CA GLU A 40 10.95 -33.83 -4.29
C GLU A 40 10.51 -32.97 -3.08
N GLY A 41 9.19 -32.81 -2.90
CA GLY A 41 8.63 -32.00 -1.81
C GLY A 41 8.58 -30.49 -2.08
N LEU A 42 9.05 -30.04 -3.24
CA LEU A 42 8.94 -28.67 -3.75
C LEU A 42 7.86 -28.61 -4.84
N ALA A 43 7.46 -27.40 -5.23
CA ALA A 43 6.71 -27.20 -6.47
C ALA A 43 7.39 -26.17 -7.36
N VAL A 44 7.41 -26.45 -8.67
CA VAL A 44 8.03 -25.59 -9.68
C VAL A 44 6.97 -25.18 -10.69
N VAL A 45 6.96 -23.89 -11.03
CA VAL A 45 6.22 -23.31 -12.14
C VAL A 45 7.24 -22.93 -13.20
N ASP A 46 7.27 -23.68 -14.30
CA ASP A 46 8.27 -23.51 -15.36
C ASP A 46 7.90 -22.42 -16.38
N LEU A 47 6.60 -22.12 -16.50
CA LEU A 47 6.07 -21.13 -17.42
C LEU A 47 4.86 -20.44 -16.79
N ILE A 48 4.88 -19.11 -16.84
CA ILE A 48 3.70 -18.28 -16.65
C ILE A 48 3.42 -17.57 -17.97
N GLU A 49 2.30 -17.87 -18.60
CA GLU A 49 1.91 -17.27 -19.88
C GLU A 49 1.90 -15.74 -19.80
N ASN A 50 2.30 -15.08 -20.88
CA ASN A 50 2.30 -13.61 -21.02
C ASN A 50 3.14 -12.86 -19.96
N THR A 51 4.13 -13.54 -19.37
CA THR A 51 5.16 -12.94 -18.51
C THR A 51 6.53 -13.01 -19.16
N ALA A 52 7.50 -12.29 -18.59
CA ALA A 52 8.89 -12.28 -19.05
C ALA A 52 9.65 -13.57 -18.69
N SER A 53 9.10 -14.73 -19.06
CA SER A 53 9.64 -16.07 -18.75
C SER A 53 9.81 -16.31 -17.25
N CYS A 54 8.80 -15.91 -16.49
CA CYS A 54 8.82 -16.08 -15.05
C CYS A 54 8.67 -17.54 -14.64
N ARG A 55 9.63 -17.97 -13.81
CA ARG A 55 9.63 -19.28 -13.16
C ARG A 55 9.49 -19.08 -11.67
N LEU A 56 8.72 -19.94 -11.02
CA LEU A 56 8.55 -19.91 -9.57
C LEU A 56 9.01 -21.21 -8.95
N LEU A 57 9.64 -21.08 -7.78
CA LEU A 57 9.92 -22.15 -6.85
C LEU A 57 9.08 -21.93 -5.60
N LEU A 58 8.25 -22.90 -5.26
CA LEU A 58 7.41 -22.92 -4.07
C LEU A 58 8.01 -23.94 -3.10
N ILE A 59 8.45 -23.46 -1.96
CA ILE A 59 9.12 -24.24 -0.91
C ILE A 59 8.17 -24.32 0.28
N PRO A 60 7.58 -25.49 0.58
CA PRO A 60 6.83 -25.67 1.82
C PRO A 60 7.74 -25.50 3.04
N ILE A 61 7.28 -24.73 4.01
CA ILE A 61 7.95 -24.54 5.30
C ILE A 61 7.24 -25.39 6.35
N LYS A 62 7.97 -25.83 7.38
CA LYS A 62 7.46 -26.73 8.44
C LYS A 62 6.22 -26.20 9.16
N ASP A 63 6.05 -24.88 9.21
CA ASP A 63 4.89 -24.21 9.82
C ASP A 63 3.63 -24.22 8.92
N GLY A 64 3.70 -24.84 7.74
CA GLY A 64 2.61 -24.92 6.77
C GLY A 64 2.52 -23.71 5.83
N SER A 65 3.42 -22.74 5.96
CA SER A 65 3.58 -21.66 4.98
C SER A 65 4.32 -22.13 3.74
N ILE A 66 4.24 -21.35 2.67
CA ILE A 66 4.97 -21.57 1.41
C ILE A 66 5.85 -20.35 1.16
N GLN A 67 7.15 -20.57 1.06
CA GLN A 67 8.07 -19.56 0.56
C GLN A 67 8.09 -19.61 -0.97
N VAL A 68 7.80 -18.50 -1.62
CA VAL A 68 7.80 -18.36 -3.08
C VAL A 68 9.01 -17.55 -3.49
N HIS A 69 9.78 -18.10 -4.41
CA HIS A 69 10.89 -17.43 -5.07
C HIS A 69 10.67 -17.46 -6.58
N SER A 70 11.15 -16.43 -7.25
CA SER A 70 11.20 -16.39 -8.70
C SER A 70 12.62 -16.31 -9.23
N ASN A 71 12.77 -16.54 -10.53
CA ASN A 71 14.04 -16.44 -11.24
C ASN A 71 14.50 -14.99 -11.54
N GLY A 72 13.81 -13.97 -11.03
CA GLY A 72 14.21 -12.58 -11.20
C GLY A 72 15.12 -12.11 -10.07
N SER A 73 16.20 -11.37 -10.39
CA SER A 73 17.13 -10.80 -9.39
C SER A 73 16.47 -9.83 -8.40
N TRP A 74 15.33 -9.25 -8.78
CA TRP A 74 14.47 -8.40 -7.93
C TRP A 74 13.04 -8.94 -7.86
N GLY A 75 12.85 -10.23 -8.11
CA GLY A 75 11.53 -10.84 -8.26
C GLY A 75 11.00 -10.75 -9.70
N CYS A 76 10.03 -11.61 -9.99
CA CYS A 76 9.45 -11.72 -11.32
C CYS A 76 8.31 -10.74 -11.52
N ARG A 77 8.38 -9.99 -12.61
CA ARG A 77 7.33 -9.04 -12.98
C ARG A 77 6.22 -9.78 -13.71
N ILE A 78 5.10 -9.98 -13.02
CA ILE A 78 3.88 -10.57 -13.60
C ILE A 78 3.32 -9.68 -14.73
N SER A 79 3.57 -8.37 -14.68
CA SER A 79 3.23 -7.41 -15.74
C SER A 79 4.32 -6.35 -15.89
N MET A 80 4.83 -6.14 -17.10
CA MET A 80 5.79 -5.07 -17.39
C MET A 80 5.07 -3.71 -17.55
N PRO A 81 5.59 -2.59 -17.01
CA PRO A 81 6.77 -2.41 -16.15
C PRO A 81 6.39 -2.12 -14.67
N LYS A 82 5.30 -2.66 -14.14
CA LYS A 82 4.77 -2.22 -12.83
C LYS A 82 5.39 -3.05 -11.69
N ASP A 83 5.87 -2.39 -10.64
CA ASP A 83 6.55 -2.93 -9.43
C ASP A 83 5.68 -3.91 -8.60
N VAL A 84 5.21 -5.00 -9.20
CA VAL A 84 4.41 -6.05 -8.59
C VAL A 84 5.23 -7.32 -8.60
N PHE A 85 5.48 -7.85 -7.40
CA PHE A 85 6.30 -9.05 -7.17
C PHE A 85 5.44 -10.13 -6.52
N ILE A 86 5.73 -11.38 -6.85
CA ILE A 86 5.05 -12.55 -6.25
C ILE A 86 5.91 -13.21 -5.17
N ASP A 87 7.20 -12.92 -5.15
CA ASP A 87 8.16 -13.41 -4.18
C ASP A 87 7.73 -13.04 -2.76
N GLY A 88 7.84 -13.99 -1.84
CA GLY A 88 7.44 -13.79 -0.45
C GLY A 88 6.94 -15.06 0.22
N GLN A 89 6.62 -14.92 1.50
CA GLN A 89 6.06 -16.00 2.31
C GLN A 89 4.53 -15.92 2.31
N TYR A 90 3.89 -17.04 1.99
CA TYR A 90 2.43 -17.17 1.94
C TYR A 90 1.97 -18.10 3.05
N ILE A 91 0.97 -17.65 3.82
CA ILE A 91 0.35 -18.48 4.84
C ILE A 91 -1.06 -18.88 4.40
N ARG A 92 -1.47 -20.10 4.74
CA ARG A 92 -2.82 -20.59 4.42
C ARG A 92 -3.83 -19.80 5.24
N ALA A 93 -4.76 -19.12 4.57
CA ALA A 93 -5.84 -18.39 5.21
C ALA A 93 -7.08 -18.31 4.31
N GLU A 94 -8.27 -18.31 4.91
CA GLU A 94 -9.55 -18.11 4.19
C GLU A 94 -9.79 -16.62 3.87
N LYS A 95 -9.12 -15.73 4.58
CA LYS A 95 -9.14 -14.27 4.41
C LYS A 95 -7.75 -13.71 4.66
N ASP A 96 -7.50 -12.46 4.26
CA ASP A 96 -6.22 -11.79 4.53
C ASP A 96 -5.90 -11.86 6.05
N PRO A 97 -4.83 -12.56 6.45
CA PRO A 97 -4.51 -12.80 7.86
C PRO A 97 -3.79 -11.61 8.49
N ARG A 98 -3.39 -10.62 7.69
CA ARG A 98 -2.71 -9.43 8.19
C ARG A 98 -3.66 -8.58 9.02
N GLU A 99 -3.12 -8.02 10.09
CA GLU A 99 -3.86 -7.04 10.87
C GLU A 99 -4.24 -5.83 10.00
N THR A 100 -5.38 -5.22 10.32
CA THR A 100 -5.79 -4.00 9.61
C THR A 100 -4.74 -2.91 9.87
N PRO A 101 -4.08 -2.39 8.83
CA PRO A 101 -3.00 -1.43 9.02
C PRO A 101 -3.52 -0.14 9.67
N SER A 102 -2.64 0.48 10.45
CA SER A 102 -2.81 1.79 11.05
C SER A 102 -1.62 2.67 10.70
N LEU A 103 -1.78 3.99 10.82
CA LEU A 103 -0.67 4.94 10.68
C LEU A 103 0.44 4.68 11.70
N LEU A 104 0.11 4.11 12.86
CA LEU A 104 1.10 3.59 13.82
C LEU A 104 1.82 2.34 13.30
N SER A 105 1.08 1.30 12.88
CA SER A 105 1.69 0.03 12.44
C SER A 105 2.49 0.16 11.14
N VAL A 106 2.18 1.16 10.30
CA VAL A 106 2.96 1.49 9.10
C VAL A 106 4.07 2.52 9.35
N GLY A 107 4.26 2.96 10.60
CA GLY A 107 5.38 3.80 11.02
C GLY A 107 5.26 5.30 10.69
N ILE A 108 4.08 5.79 10.28
CA ILE A 108 3.82 7.22 10.08
C ILE A 108 3.80 7.95 11.42
N PHE A 109 3.06 7.40 12.39
CA PHE A 109 3.18 7.80 13.79
C PHE A 109 4.11 6.86 14.53
N THR A 110 4.88 7.42 15.45
CA THR A 110 5.84 6.68 16.28
C THR A 110 5.28 6.34 17.66
N ASP A 111 4.11 6.88 18.00
CA ASP A 111 3.50 6.74 19.31
C ASP A 111 1.96 6.67 19.20
N THR A 112 1.36 5.97 20.17
CA THR A 112 -0.08 5.73 20.24
C THR A 112 -0.88 7.00 20.53
N LYS A 113 -0.28 8.01 21.18
CA LYS A 113 -0.94 9.27 21.53
C LYS A 113 -1.25 10.07 20.26
N ASN A 114 -0.28 10.23 19.37
CA ASN A 114 -0.47 10.91 18.10
C ASN A 114 -1.44 10.15 17.17
N ASP A 115 -1.36 8.82 17.10
CA ASP A 115 -2.30 8.03 16.31
C ASP A 115 -3.75 8.18 16.82
N LYS A 116 -3.95 8.16 18.14
CA LYS A 116 -5.28 8.36 18.76
C LYS A 116 -5.83 9.77 18.48
N LEU A 117 -5.02 10.80 18.72
CA LEU A 117 -5.45 12.19 18.46
C LEU A 117 -5.80 12.40 16.99
N PHE A 118 -5.03 11.80 16.09
CA PHE A 118 -5.31 11.87 14.66
C PHE A 118 -6.60 11.15 14.28
N ARG A 119 -6.87 9.96 14.84
CA ARG A 119 -8.15 9.24 14.64
C ARG A 119 -9.35 10.07 15.08
N GLU A 120 -9.25 10.74 16.22
CA GLU A 120 -10.29 11.63 16.72
C GLU A 120 -10.50 12.83 15.78
N LEU A 121 -9.42 13.37 15.20
CA LEU A 121 -9.49 14.48 14.26
C LEU A 121 -10.20 14.13 12.95
N VAL A 122 -9.86 12.98 12.35
CA VAL A 122 -10.31 12.65 10.99
C VAL A 122 -11.51 11.68 10.95
N GLY A 123 -11.81 11.02 12.06
CA GLY A 123 -12.94 10.09 12.19
C GLY A 123 -12.95 9.02 11.09
N ASP A 124 -14.08 8.91 10.40
CA ASP A 124 -14.31 7.94 9.32
C ASP A 124 -13.33 8.07 8.14
N HIS A 125 -12.62 9.20 8.03
CA HIS A 125 -11.61 9.43 7.00
C HIS A 125 -10.25 8.79 7.32
N TYR A 126 -10.04 8.24 8.51
CA TYR A 126 -8.74 7.67 8.92
C TYR A 126 -8.21 6.62 7.93
N ALA A 127 -9.10 5.78 7.41
CA ALA A 127 -8.76 4.75 6.44
C ALA A 127 -8.18 5.31 5.13
N GLN A 128 -8.53 6.54 4.73
CA GLN A 128 -7.98 7.19 3.54
C GLN A 128 -6.50 7.54 3.71
N PHE A 129 -6.13 8.04 4.89
CA PHE A 129 -4.73 8.32 5.22
C PHE A 129 -3.90 7.04 5.24
N VAL A 130 -4.37 5.98 5.91
CA VAL A 130 -3.72 4.67 5.90
C VAL A 130 -3.58 4.13 4.49
N ALA A 131 -4.62 4.24 3.67
CA ALA A 131 -4.60 3.72 2.30
C ALA A 131 -3.53 4.39 1.43
N SER A 132 -3.25 5.68 1.67
CA SER A 132 -2.23 6.48 1.00
C SER A 132 -0.82 6.31 1.56
N ALA A 133 -0.64 5.74 2.74
CA ALA A 133 0.67 5.61 3.43
C ALA A 133 1.58 4.49 2.88
N ASN A 134 1.68 4.35 1.55
CA ASN A 134 2.61 3.40 0.92
C ASN A 134 4.02 3.97 0.74
N VAL A 135 4.08 5.23 0.36
CA VAL A 135 5.30 6.01 0.18
C VAL A 135 5.09 7.30 0.95
N TYR A 136 6.13 7.78 1.61
CA TYR A 136 6.09 9.05 2.31
C TYR A 136 7.39 9.84 2.11
N ILE A 137 7.28 11.17 2.18
CA ILE A 137 8.42 12.09 2.24
C ILE A 137 8.18 13.10 3.34
N TYR A 138 9.27 13.60 3.89
CA TYR A 138 9.24 14.77 4.77
C TYR A 138 9.31 16.04 3.92
N SER A 139 8.52 17.03 4.32
CA SER A 139 8.54 18.37 3.72
C SER A 139 8.73 19.44 4.79
N ASN A 140 9.09 20.65 4.35
CA ASN A 140 9.28 21.77 5.25
C ASN A 140 7.94 22.31 5.74
N ASP A 141 7.90 22.70 7.01
CA ASP A 141 6.85 23.55 7.57
C ASP A 141 7.05 24.98 7.07
N ARG A 142 6.20 25.42 6.14
CA ARG A 142 6.23 26.78 5.56
C ARG A 142 5.53 27.81 6.44
N ASP A 143 4.85 27.36 7.47
CA ASP A 143 4.08 28.20 8.39
C ASP A 143 4.87 28.51 9.68
N ASN A 144 6.09 27.95 9.84
CA ASN A 144 6.96 28.10 11.02
C ASN A 144 6.27 27.73 12.34
N ARG A 145 5.44 26.69 12.33
CA ARG A 145 4.65 26.20 13.47
C ARG A 145 5.36 25.12 14.30
N GLY A 146 6.62 24.84 13.97
CA GLY A 146 7.40 23.76 14.57
C GLY A 146 6.77 22.39 14.30
N ALA A 147 6.08 22.26 13.17
CA ALA A 147 5.37 21.05 12.80
C ALA A 147 6.26 20.10 11.99
N LYS A 148 6.10 18.80 12.23
CA LYS A 148 6.58 17.75 11.35
C LYS A 148 5.56 17.60 10.22
N VAL A 149 6.03 17.69 8.98
CA VAL A 149 5.17 17.58 7.80
C VAL A 149 5.58 16.34 7.01
N LEU A 150 4.59 15.50 6.72
CA LEU A 150 4.76 14.31 5.89
C LEU A 150 3.69 14.28 4.81
N SER A 151 4.11 14.02 3.58
CA SER A 151 3.20 13.74 2.46
C SER A 151 3.28 12.27 2.13
N THR A 152 2.13 11.61 1.97
CA THR A 152 2.01 10.21 1.61
C THR A 152 1.27 10.04 0.29
N TRP A 153 1.54 8.97 -0.44
CA TRP A 153 0.74 8.62 -1.61
C TRP A 153 0.77 7.13 -1.93
N VAL A 154 -0.24 6.70 -2.68
CA VAL A 154 -0.28 5.35 -3.24
C VAL A 154 0.69 5.27 -4.42
N ARG A 155 1.59 4.28 -4.42
CA ARG A 155 2.48 3.99 -5.57
C ARG A 155 1.64 3.84 -6.84
N GLY A 156 2.02 4.57 -7.90
CA GLY A 156 1.30 4.61 -9.17
C GLY A 156 0.12 5.59 -9.24
N ALA A 157 -0.22 6.27 -8.15
CA ALA A 157 -1.36 7.19 -8.06
C ALA A 157 -1.04 8.49 -7.32
N ALA A 158 0.22 8.93 -7.39
CA ALA A 158 0.73 10.08 -6.67
C ALA A 158 -0.07 11.37 -6.94
N ASN A 159 -0.65 11.50 -8.14
CA ASN A 159 -1.45 12.64 -8.57
C ASN A 159 -2.95 12.55 -8.29
N LYS A 160 -3.46 11.43 -7.73
CA LYS A 160 -4.90 11.23 -7.50
C LYS A 160 -5.25 10.73 -6.11
N ARG A 161 -4.30 10.10 -5.41
CA ARG A 161 -4.47 9.51 -4.08
C ARG A 161 -3.25 9.78 -3.22
N ALA A 162 -3.23 10.97 -2.65
CA ALA A 162 -2.18 11.45 -1.76
C ALA A 162 -2.79 12.06 -0.50
N SER A 163 -2.01 12.11 0.56
CA SER A 163 -2.35 12.82 1.78
C SER A 163 -1.16 13.61 2.32
N ILE A 164 -1.44 14.58 3.17
CA ILE A 164 -0.46 15.34 3.92
C ILE A 164 -0.91 15.37 5.38
N ILE A 165 0.03 15.14 6.29
CA ILE A 165 -0.17 15.24 7.73
C ILE A 165 0.89 16.19 8.26
N MET A 166 0.43 17.21 8.99
CA MET A 166 1.25 18.18 9.68
C MET A 166 0.90 18.13 11.16
N TYR A 167 1.87 17.96 12.04
CA TYR A 167 1.62 17.91 13.48
C TYR A 167 2.82 18.38 14.29
N ASN A 168 2.58 19.00 15.45
CA ASN A 168 3.64 19.47 16.33
C ASN A 168 3.61 18.79 17.70
N ARG A 169 4.62 19.09 18.53
CA ARG A 169 4.75 18.51 19.89
C ARG A 169 3.64 18.93 20.85
N ALA A 170 2.93 20.02 20.57
CA ALA A 170 1.78 20.47 21.36
C ALA A 170 0.48 19.70 21.02
N GLY A 171 0.51 18.80 20.03
CA GLY A 171 -0.68 18.06 19.58
C GLY A 171 -1.55 18.86 18.60
N LEU A 172 -1.06 20.00 18.08
CA LEU A 172 -1.75 20.69 16.99
C LEU A 172 -1.54 19.91 15.71
N MET A 173 -2.63 19.67 14.97
CA MET A 173 -2.66 18.80 13.81
C MET A 173 -3.44 19.44 12.66
N TRP A 174 -2.91 19.23 11.46
CA TRP A 174 -3.54 19.55 10.20
C TRP A 174 -3.37 18.36 9.27
N ALA A 175 -4.41 18.02 8.54
CA ALA A 175 -4.39 16.90 7.63
C ALA A 175 -5.18 17.25 6.39
N ALA A 176 -4.71 16.79 5.24
CA ALA A 176 -5.52 16.80 4.05
C ALA A 176 -5.28 15.53 3.23
N TYR A 177 -6.29 15.09 2.49
CA TYR A 177 -6.11 14.09 1.46
C TYR A 177 -6.86 14.50 0.19
N VAL A 178 -6.35 14.03 -0.94
CA VAL A 178 -7.01 14.16 -2.24
C VAL A 178 -7.49 12.78 -2.67
N ALA A 179 -8.75 12.72 -3.12
CA ALA A 179 -9.34 11.53 -3.70
C ALA A 179 -10.27 11.90 -4.86
N PRO A 180 -10.39 11.04 -5.88
CA PRO A 180 -11.38 11.22 -6.92
C PRO A 180 -12.80 11.02 -6.38
N GLU A 181 -13.71 11.93 -6.72
CA GLU A 181 -15.15 11.76 -6.52
C GLU A 181 -15.77 10.87 -7.60
N LYS A 182 -17.05 10.52 -7.44
CA LYS A 182 -17.78 9.61 -8.36
C LYS A 182 -17.80 10.09 -9.82
N ASN A 183 -17.71 11.40 -10.03
CA ASN A 183 -17.66 12.06 -11.34
C ASN A 183 -16.23 12.19 -11.91
N GLY A 184 -15.21 11.70 -11.20
CA GLY A 184 -13.81 11.78 -11.61
C GLY A 184 -13.08 13.07 -11.20
N THR A 185 -13.76 14.06 -10.60
CA THR A 185 -13.09 15.28 -10.12
C THR A 185 -12.32 15.02 -8.84
N LEU A 186 -11.12 15.57 -8.71
CA LEU A 186 -10.34 15.47 -7.48
C LEU A 186 -10.90 16.42 -6.42
N ARG A 187 -11.19 15.88 -5.24
CA ARG A 187 -11.59 16.68 -4.08
C ARG A 187 -10.57 16.57 -2.97
N VAL A 188 -10.24 17.72 -2.40
CA VAL A 188 -9.41 17.83 -1.20
C VAL A 188 -10.31 17.86 0.03
N HIS A 189 -10.06 16.93 0.95
CA HIS A 189 -10.66 16.91 2.28
C HIS A 189 -9.63 17.41 3.27
N TYR A 190 -9.99 18.40 4.09
CA TYR A 190 -9.09 19.05 5.02
C TYR A 190 -9.63 18.95 6.45
N PHE A 191 -8.73 18.74 7.40
CA PHE A 191 -9.02 18.52 8.81
C PHE A 191 -8.01 19.28 9.66
N THR A 192 -8.45 19.92 10.73
CA THR A 192 -7.57 20.47 11.74
C THR A 192 -8.24 20.54 13.11
N ASN A 193 -7.45 20.38 14.18
CA ASN A 193 -7.89 20.67 15.54
C ASN A 193 -7.53 22.11 15.99
N VAL A 194 -7.02 22.94 15.07
CA VAL A 194 -6.63 24.33 15.30
C VAL A 194 -7.77 25.25 14.84
N PRO A 195 -8.49 25.91 15.77
CA PRO A 195 -9.70 26.68 15.43
C PRO A 195 -9.50 27.75 14.36
N GLU A 196 -8.40 28.50 14.44
CA GLU A 196 -8.09 29.60 13.52
C GLU A 196 -7.80 29.14 12.08
N ASP A 197 -7.43 27.88 11.89
CA ASP A 197 -7.09 27.32 10.58
C ASP A 197 -8.23 26.51 9.95
N LYS A 198 -9.42 26.48 10.57
CA LYS A 198 -10.58 25.77 10.00
C LYS A 198 -11.02 26.36 8.66
N ASP A 199 -11.09 27.69 8.61
CA ASP A 199 -11.49 28.44 7.42
C ASP A 199 -10.30 28.89 6.57
N LYS A 200 -9.11 28.96 7.17
CA LYS A 200 -7.88 29.40 6.52
C LYS A 200 -6.81 28.31 6.60
N ARG A 201 -6.62 27.58 5.51
CA ARG A 201 -5.63 26.51 5.45
C ARG A 201 -4.20 27.07 5.61
N PRO A 202 -3.30 26.34 6.29
CA PRO A 202 -1.89 26.69 6.36
C PRO A 202 -1.26 26.73 4.97
N LYS A 203 -0.28 27.60 4.78
CA LYS A 203 0.43 27.76 3.50
C LYS A 203 1.02 26.44 3.04
N THR A 204 1.54 25.62 3.95
CA THR A 204 2.10 24.29 3.65
C THR A 204 1.07 23.38 2.97
N ILE A 205 -0.18 23.38 3.43
CA ILE A 205 -1.26 22.55 2.84
C ILE A 205 -1.77 23.13 1.54
N VAL A 206 -1.81 24.47 1.42
CA VAL A 206 -2.20 25.14 0.18
C VAL A 206 -1.20 24.84 -0.94
N GLU A 207 0.11 24.93 -0.67
CA GLU A 207 1.17 24.59 -1.63
C GLU A 207 1.09 23.10 -2.03
N TRP A 208 0.88 22.20 -1.07
CA TRP A 208 0.68 20.77 -1.37
C TRP A 208 -0.55 20.56 -2.27
N GLN A 209 -1.66 21.25 -1.99
CA GLN A 209 -2.88 21.14 -2.80
C GLN A 209 -2.69 21.62 -4.25
N GLN A 210 -1.87 22.64 -4.49
CA GLN A 210 -1.61 23.15 -5.84
C GLN A 210 -1.00 22.10 -6.77
N THR A 211 -0.25 21.13 -6.23
CA THR A 211 0.32 20.02 -7.02
C THR A 211 -0.72 19.13 -7.73
N PHE A 212 -2.00 19.25 -7.35
CA PHE A 212 -3.12 18.51 -7.95
C PHE A 212 -4.02 19.36 -8.85
N MET A 213 -3.83 20.68 -8.88
CA MET A 213 -4.65 21.61 -9.67
C MET A 213 -4.03 21.95 -11.03
N ASP A 214 -2.72 21.74 -11.20
CA ASP A 214 -1.97 22.08 -12.42
C ASP A 214 -1.86 20.93 -13.44
N ASN A 215 -2.80 19.97 -13.45
CA ASN A 215 -2.83 18.86 -14.42
C ASN A 215 -4.16 18.76 -15.17
#